data_AF-A0A1E7EX19-F1
#
_entry.id   AF-A0A1E7EX19-F1
#
_cell.length_a   1.000
_cell.length_b   1.000
_cell.length_c   1.000
_cell.angle_alpha   90.00
_cell.angle_beta   90.00
_cell.angle_gamma   90.00
#
_symmetry.space_group_name_H-M   'P 1'
#
loop_
_entity.id
_entity.type
_entity.pdbx_description
1 polymer ?
#
loop_
_entity_poly.entity_id
_entity_poly.type
_entity_poly.pdbx_seq_one_letter_code
_entity_poly.pdbx_strand_id
1 'polypeptide(L)'
;MIVRIVDVKKESPGFAEDVECPASYRNILSLDWSCNVLVEASLPACKTLDDTVTLKQSISVARRGDLTATVVASLEEKLFEKERALIDVLVEKETTDVLDLCGLGTLVTAMDRFKSVQVEGMTMASFPGLTQDEAESAMKEFYSSLYSPPIPSFENTIKDPTLRKLARTKIAMRVCDCYESLHDVMLKPDIGGYDDISFLGHQPQQVNTLFTI
;
A
#
# COMPACT_ATOMS: atom_id res chain seq x y z
N MET A 1 24.46 12.25 -2.17
CA MET A 1 25.07 13.27 -1.28
C MET A 1 25.64 12.66 -0.01
N ILE A 2 24.87 11.86 0.75
CA ILE A 2 25.35 11.13 1.94
C ILE A 2 26.62 10.32 1.66
N VAL A 3 26.65 9.57 0.55
CA VAL A 3 27.85 8.82 0.10
C VAL A 3 29.10 9.71 0.03
N ARG A 4 28.99 10.88 -0.62
CA ARG A 4 30.11 11.83 -0.73
C ARG A 4 30.55 12.40 0.63
N ILE A 5 29.62 12.64 1.55
CA ILE A 5 29.95 13.11 2.90
C ILE A 5 30.78 12.06 3.65
N VAL A 6 30.40 10.79 3.51
CA VAL A 6 31.13 9.66 4.11
C VAL A 6 32.52 9.50 3.50
N ASP A 7 32.63 9.59 2.18
CA ASP A 7 33.91 9.46 1.48
C ASP A 7 34.85 10.61 1.86
N VAL A 8 34.37 11.86 1.87
CA VAL A 8 35.17 13.03 2.28
C VAL A 8 35.64 12.93 3.74
N LYS A 9 34.80 12.42 4.65
CA LYS A 9 35.19 12.20 6.06
C LYS A 9 36.32 11.16 6.18
N LYS A 10 36.33 10.13 5.33
CA LYS A 10 37.40 9.12 5.31
C LYS A 10 38.71 9.68 4.75
N GLU A 11 38.61 10.51 3.72
CA GLU A 11 39.77 11.12 3.06
C GLU A 11 40.35 12.29 3.85
N SER A 12 39.55 12.93 4.71
CA SER A 12 39.98 14.03 5.56
C SER A 12 39.24 14.01 6.90
N PRO A 13 39.93 13.73 8.03
CA PRO A 13 39.35 13.94 9.36
C PRO A 13 39.11 15.43 9.67
N GLY A 14 39.48 16.34 8.75
CA GLY A 14 39.37 17.79 8.91
C GLY A 14 40.29 18.31 10.01
N PHE A 15 39.92 19.46 10.60
CA PHE A 15 40.63 20.08 11.72
C PHE A 15 40.37 19.40 13.07
N ALA A 16 39.74 18.23 13.09
CA ALA A 16 39.43 17.53 14.35
C ALA A 16 40.69 17.15 15.14
N GLU A 17 41.83 17.01 14.43
CA GLU A 17 43.15 16.78 15.03
C GLU A 17 43.85 18.09 15.45
N ASP A 18 43.48 19.22 14.83
CA ASP A 18 44.15 20.52 15.02
C ASP A 18 43.47 21.42 16.07
N VAL A 19 42.14 21.31 16.22
CA VAL A 19 41.34 22.18 17.09
C VAL A 19 40.20 21.39 17.74
N GLU A 20 40.09 21.45 19.07
CA GLU A 20 38.94 20.87 19.76
C GLU A 20 37.63 21.55 19.34
N CYS A 21 36.75 20.78 18.69
CA CYS A 21 35.41 21.25 18.35
C CYS A 21 34.60 21.49 19.64
N PRO A 22 34.04 22.71 19.84
CA PRO A 22 33.23 23.00 21.02
C PRO A 22 32.02 22.06 21.11
N ALA A 23 31.67 21.65 22.33
CA ALA A 23 30.65 20.63 22.59
C ALA A 23 29.28 20.95 21.95
N SER A 24 28.92 22.23 21.84
CA SER A 24 27.68 22.70 21.21
C SER A 24 27.61 22.42 19.71
N TYR A 25 28.75 22.41 19.01
CA TYR A 25 28.83 22.20 17.56
C TYR A 25 29.19 20.76 17.19
N ARG A 26 29.82 20.01 18.10
CA ARG A 26 30.21 18.61 17.89
C ARG A 26 29.02 17.72 17.54
N ASN A 27 27.84 17.98 18.12
CA ASN A 27 26.62 17.24 17.82
C ASN A 27 26.04 17.60 16.45
N ILE A 28 26.08 18.88 16.05
CA ILE A 28 25.48 19.38 14.80
C ILE A 28 26.37 19.05 13.59
N LEU A 29 27.69 19.05 13.76
CA LEU A 29 28.66 18.70 12.70
C LEU A 29 28.94 17.20 12.62
N SER A 30 28.20 16.39 13.37
CA SER A 30 28.37 14.94 13.35
C SER A 30 27.82 14.33 12.06
N LEU A 31 28.38 13.18 11.67
CA LEU A 31 27.84 12.36 10.59
C LEU A 31 26.40 11.92 10.91
N ASP A 32 26.14 11.64 12.20
CA ASP A 32 24.83 11.30 12.74
C ASP A 32 23.79 12.37 12.44
N TRP A 33 24.07 13.63 12.79
CA TRP A 33 23.17 14.75 12.53
C TRP A 33 22.97 14.97 11.03
N SER A 34 24.07 14.97 10.26
CA SER A 34 24.01 15.18 8.81
C SER A 34 23.18 14.10 8.11
N CYS A 35 23.38 12.83 8.46
CA CYS A 35 22.59 11.73 7.91
C CYS A 35 21.13 11.80 8.35
N ASN A 36 20.86 12.13 9.62
CA ASN A 36 19.50 12.26 10.11
C ASN A 36 18.73 13.36 9.36
N VAL A 37 19.30 14.57 9.28
CA VAL A 37 18.66 15.72 8.60
C VAL A 37 18.44 15.43 7.12
N LEU A 38 19.42 14.83 6.44
CA LEU A 38 19.30 14.58 5.00
C LEU A 38 18.29 13.48 4.68
N VAL A 39 18.24 12.41 5.47
CA VAL A 39 17.23 11.36 5.29
C VAL A 39 15.85 11.93 5.62
N GLU A 40 15.69 12.63 6.74
CA GLU A 40 14.42 13.26 7.12
C GLU A 40 13.90 14.23 6.07
N ALA A 41 14.77 15.08 5.51
CA ALA A 41 14.40 16.00 4.44
C ALA A 41 14.05 15.27 3.12
N SER A 42 14.62 14.08 2.89
CA SER A 42 14.38 13.29 1.67
C SER A 42 13.13 12.40 1.76
N LEU A 43 12.71 11.99 2.96
CA LEU A 43 11.56 11.10 3.17
C LEU A 43 10.25 11.60 2.53
N PRO A 44 9.88 12.90 2.63
CA PRO A 44 8.70 13.43 1.94
C PRO A 44 8.80 13.36 0.42
N ALA A 45 10.01 13.41 -0.13
CA ALA A 45 10.25 13.39 -1.58
C ALA A 45 10.26 11.97 -2.17
N CYS A 46 10.36 10.91 -1.35
CA CYS A 46 10.25 9.53 -1.81
C CYS A 46 8.82 9.24 -2.29
N LYS A 47 8.70 8.94 -3.58
CA LYS A 47 7.43 8.61 -4.26
C LYS A 47 7.38 7.15 -4.71
N THR A 48 8.52 6.49 -4.80
CA THR A 48 8.65 5.12 -5.29
C THR A 48 9.42 4.24 -4.30
N LEU A 49 9.27 2.92 -4.42
CA LEU A 49 10.06 1.96 -3.63
C LEU A 49 11.55 1.99 -4.02
N ASP A 50 11.88 2.34 -5.26
CA ASP A 50 13.28 2.47 -5.66
C ASP A 50 13.96 3.68 -4.96
N ASP A 51 13.20 4.74 -4.62
CA ASP A 51 13.71 5.86 -3.81
C ASP A 51 14.11 5.40 -2.41
N THR A 52 13.30 4.54 -1.77
CA THR A 52 13.60 4.01 -0.44
C THR A 52 14.78 3.04 -0.47
N VAL A 53 14.92 2.24 -1.54
CA VAL A 53 16.10 1.39 -1.76
C VAL A 53 17.38 2.24 -1.86
N THR A 54 17.32 3.37 -2.59
CA THR A 54 18.46 4.29 -2.72
C THR A 54 18.85 4.92 -1.38
N LEU A 55 17.88 5.26 -0.54
CA LEU A 55 18.14 5.75 0.82
C LEU A 55 18.70 4.66 1.74
N LYS A 56 18.19 3.42 1.68
CA LYS A 56 18.75 2.26 2.41
C LYS A 56 20.21 2.02 2.04
N GLN A 57 20.55 2.08 0.75
CA GLN A 57 21.94 1.99 0.29
C GLN A 57 22.81 3.12 0.84
N SER A 58 22.27 4.35 0.87
CA SER A 58 22.96 5.51 1.43
C SER A 58 23.25 5.35 2.93
N ILE A 59 22.31 4.81 3.71
CA ILE A 59 22.51 4.49 5.13
C ILE A 59 23.54 3.38 5.30
N SER A 60 23.51 2.34 4.46
CA SER A 60 24.51 1.26 4.48
C SER A 60 25.93 1.77 4.21
N VAL A 61 26.09 2.77 3.33
CA VAL A 61 27.36 3.48 3.14
C VAL A 61 27.73 4.28 4.40
N ALA A 62 26.80 5.04 4.97
CA ALA A 62 27.04 5.83 6.19
C ALA A 62 27.41 4.97 7.40
N ARG A 63 26.81 3.79 7.55
CA ARG A 63 27.18 2.79 8.55
C ARG A 63 28.64 2.36 8.45
N ARG A 64 29.21 2.32 7.24
CA ARG A 64 30.64 2.04 7.02
C ARG A 64 31.54 3.26 7.27
N GLY A 65 30.98 4.40 7.67
CA GLY A 65 31.67 5.66 8.01
C GLY A 65 31.53 6.07 9.47
N ASP A 66 31.28 5.10 10.36
CA ASP A 66 31.07 5.28 11.80
C ASP A 66 29.80 6.06 12.16
N LEU A 67 28.71 5.82 11.43
CA LEU A 67 27.37 6.25 11.85
C LEU A 67 26.93 5.43 13.07
N THR A 68 26.46 6.08 14.13
CA THR A 68 26.09 5.40 15.38
C THR A 68 24.94 4.42 15.17
N ALA A 69 25.01 3.25 15.79
CA ALA A 69 24.01 2.18 15.64
C ALA A 69 22.58 2.63 16.01
N THR A 70 22.42 3.52 16.99
CA THR A 70 21.13 4.08 17.39
C THR A 70 20.50 4.94 16.29
N VAL A 71 21.32 5.74 15.60
CA VAL A 71 20.88 6.58 14.48
C VAL A 71 20.56 5.73 13.26
N VAL A 72 21.38 4.71 12.97
CA VAL A 72 21.09 3.73 11.91
C VAL A 72 19.71 3.09 12.13
N ALA A 73 19.46 2.55 13.33
CA ALA A 73 18.19 1.90 13.65
C ALA A 73 17.00 2.86 13.50
N SER A 74 17.11 4.10 13.99
CA SER A 74 16.06 5.11 13.84
C SER A 74 15.79 5.49 12.38
N LEU A 75 16.83 5.59 11.55
CA LEU A 75 16.69 5.91 10.13
C LEU A 75 16.09 4.73 9.33
N GLU A 76 16.48 3.50 9.65
CA GLU A 76 15.91 2.29 9.06
C GLU A 76 14.43 2.14 9.41
N GLU A 77 14.05 2.44 10.65
CA GLU A 77 12.66 2.43 11.10
C GLU A 77 11.81 3.45 10.32
N LYS A 78 12.26 4.72 10.21
CA LYS A 78 11.57 5.74 9.42
C LYS A 78 11.43 5.37 7.94
N LEU A 79 12.45 4.74 7.35
CA LEU A 79 12.37 4.24 5.98
C LEU A 79 11.40 3.08 5.84
N PHE A 80 11.35 2.19 6.83
CA PHE A 80 10.41 1.08 6.85
C PHE A 80 8.96 1.57 6.94
N GLU A 81 8.68 2.58 7.77
CA GLU A 81 7.36 3.22 7.83
C GLU A 81 6.99 3.86 6.49
N LYS A 82 7.92 4.57 5.86
CA LYS A 82 7.70 5.19 4.53
C LYS A 82 7.46 4.14 3.45
N GLU A 83 8.22 3.05 3.46
CA GLU A 83 8.06 1.92 2.54
C GLU A 83 6.69 1.27 2.71
N ARG A 84 6.24 1.04 3.95
CA ARG A 84 4.90 0.53 4.25
C ARG A 84 3.82 1.46 3.70
N ALA A 85 3.95 2.78 3.92
CA ALA A 85 3.00 3.75 3.38
C ALA A 85 2.95 3.75 1.84
N LEU A 86 4.10 3.63 1.18
CA LEU A 86 4.16 3.53 -0.29
C LEU A 86 3.52 2.23 -0.79
N ILE A 87 3.71 1.11 -0.08
CA ILE A 87 3.04 -0.15 -0.39
C ILE A 87 1.53 -0.01 -0.22
N ASP A 88 1.05 0.66 0.83
CA ASP A 88 -0.38 0.83 1.05
C ASP A 88 -1.04 1.63 -0.08
N VAL A 89 -0.37 2.66 -0.61
CA VAL A 89 -0.83 3.41 -1.79
C VAL A 89 -0.84 2.53 -3.04
N LEU A 90 0.20 1.72 -3.26
CA LEU A 90 0.24 0.79 -4.39
C LEU A 90 -0.88 -0.26 -4.29
N VAL A 91 -1.06 -0.85 -3.11
CA VAL A 91 -2.12 -1.82 -2.81
C VAL A 91 -3.48 -1.20 -3.07
N GLU A 92 -3.72 0.04 -2.67
CA GLU A 92 -4.99 0.72 -2.91
C GLU A 92 -5.30 0.84 -4.40
N LYS A 93 -4.36 1.38 -5.18
CA LYS A 93 -4.51 1.50 -6.62
C LYS A 93 -4.75 0.13 -7.29
N GLU A 94 -3.93 -0.85 -6.95
CA GLU A 94 -3.99 -2.18 -7.55
C GLU A 94 -5.23 -2.97 -7.12
N THR A 95 -5.78 -2.68 -5.93
CA THR A 95 -7.06 -3.23 -5.51
C THR A 95 -8.17 -2.72 -6.43
N THR A 96 -8.19 -1.44 -6.75
CA THR A 96 -9.17 -0.87 -7.70
C THR A 96 -9.03 -1.54 -9.07
N ASP A 97 -7.81 -1.64 -9.60
CA ASP A 97 -7.56 -2.28 -10.89
C ASP A 97 -8.00 -3.77 -10.89
N VAL A 98 -7.73 -4.50 -9.80
CA VAL A 98 -8.16 -5.90 -9.63
C VAL A 98 -9.68 -6.02 -9.54
N LEU A 99 -10.34 -5.11 -8.81
CA LEU A 99 -11.80 -5.08 -8.70
C LEU A 99 -12.45 -4.83 -10.08
N ASP A 100 -11.91 -3.93 -10.87
CA ASP A 100 -12.38 -3.69 -12.24
C ASP A 100 -12.19 -4.92 -13.13
N LEU A 101 -11.02 -5.57 -13.07
CA LEU A 101 -10.71 -6.77 -13.86
C LEU A 101 -11.52 -8.00 -13.46
N CYS A 102 -11.98 -8.08 -12.21
CA CYS A 102 -12.84 -9.15 -11.73
C CYS A 102 -14.34 -8.80 -11.82
N GLY A 103 -14.71 -7.67 -12.43
CA GLY A 103 -16.11 -7.29 -12.65
C GLY A 103 -16.82 -6.68 -11.44
N LEU A 104 -16.17 -6.56 -10.28
CA LEU A 104 -16.76 -5.93 -9.08
C LEU A 104 -16.60 -4.41 -9.03
N GLY A 105 -15.66 -3.83 -9.77
CA GLY A 105 -15.30 -2.42 -9.64
C GLY A 105 -16.46 -1.46 -9.95
N THR A 106 -17.29 -1.81 -10.92
CA THR A 106 -18.52 -1.06 -11.25
C THR A 106 -19.54 -1.11 -10.11
N LEU A 107 -19.77 -2.29 -9.51
CA LEU A 107 -20.67 -2.46 -8.37
C LEU A 107 -20.17 -1.72 -7.13
N VAL A 108 -18.89 -1.81 -6.81
CA VAL A 108 -18.30 -1.08 -5.67
C VAL A 108 -18.46 0.42 -5.85
N THR A 109 -18.13 0.94 -7.03
CA THR A 109 -18.28 2.37 -7.35
C THR A 109 -19.74 2.82 -7.29
N ALA A 110 -20.67 2.02 -7.81
CA ALA A 110 -22.09 2.33 -7.76
C ALA A 110 -22.64 2.24 -6.33
N MET A 111 -22.18 1.29 -5.52
CA MET A 111 -22.52 1.18 -4.09
C MET A 111 -22.06 2.40 -3.30
N ASP A 112 -20.85 2.90 -3.53
CA ASP A 112 -20.35 4.09 -2.83
C ASP A 112 -21.16 5.34 -3.20
N ARG A 113 -21.53 5.48 -4.49
CA ARG A 113 -22.45 6.54 -4.94
C ARG A 113 -23.81 6.39 -4.28
N PHE A 114 -24.38 5.20 -4.26
CA PHE A 114 -25.66 4.91 -3.61
C PHE A 114 -25.62 5.32 -2.13
N LYS A 115 -24.61 4.91 -1.36
CA LYS A 115 -24.43 5.31 0.05
C LYS A 115 -24.41 6.82 0.26
N SER A 116 -23.89 7.59 -0.71
CA SER A 116 -23.84 9.05 -0.63
C SER A 116 -25.16 9.76 -0.92
N VAL A 117 -26.10 9.11 -1.61
CA VAL A 117 -27.39 9.69 -2.04
C VAL A 117 -28.61 8.93 -1.53
N GLN A 118 -28.40 7.92 -0.67
CA GLN A 118 -29.47 7.06 -0.19
C GLN A 118 -30.53 7.89 0.56
N VAL A 119 -31.78 7.75 0.11
CA VAL A 119 -32.96 8.32 0.76
C VAL A 119 -33.81 7.17 1.31
N GLU A 120 -34.55 7.43 2.38
CA GLU A 120 -35.47 6.46 2.98
C GLU A 120 -36.41 5.84 1.92
N GLY A 121 -36.48 4.51 1.88
CA GLY A 121 -37.28 3.75 0.91
C GLY A 121 -36.60 3.46 -0.44
N MET A 122 -35.39 3.98 -0.69
CA MET A 122 -34.61 3.64 -1.88
C MET A 122 -33.78 2.36 -1.65
N THR A 123 -33.94 1.38 -2.53
CA THR A 123 -33.17 0.13 -2.53
C THR A 123 -32.03 0.18 -3.53
N MET A 124 -30.98 -0.63 -3.32
CA MET A 124 -29.85 -0.76 -4.25
C MET A 124 -30.30 -1.20 -5.64
N ALA A 125 -31.20 -2.18 -5.73
CA ALA A 125 -31.70 -2.69 -7.01
C ALA A 125 -32.40 -1.62 -7.88
N SER A 126 -32.83 -0.51 -7.28
CA SER A 126 -33.43 0.63 -7.98
C SER A 126 -32.40 1.69 -8.45
N PHE A 127 -31.14 1.57 -8.05
CA PHE A 127 -30.07 2.52 -8.36
C PHE A 127 -29.30 2.10 -9.64
N PRO A 128 -29.04 3.02 -10.59
CA PRO A 128 -28.26 2.72 -11.79
C PRO A 128 -26.84 2.23 -11.46
N GLY A 129 -26.42 1.13 -12.06
CA GLY A 129 -25.15 0.44 -11.76
C GLY A 129 -25.27 -0.63 -10.66
N LEU A 130 -26.45 -0.78 -10.05
CA LEU A 130 -26.75 -1.77 -9.01
C LEU A 130 -28.06 -2.53 -9.31
N THR A 131 -28.62 -2.40 -10.51
CA THR A 131 -29.85 -3.11 -10.86
C THR A 131 -29.63 -4.61 -10.83
N GLN A 132 -30.71 -5.40 -10.78
CA GLN A 132 -30.59 -6.85 -10.69
C GLN A 132 -29.75 -7.44 -11.85
N ASP A 133 -30.04 -7.07 -13.09
CA ASP A 133 -29.26 -7.54 -14.25
C ASP A 133 -27.76 -7.18 -14.16
N GLU A 134 -27.44 -5.98 -13.66
CA GLU A 134 -26.06 -5.51 -13.53
C GLU A 134 -25.33 -6.26 -12.40
N ALA A 135 -26.00 -6.45 -11.26
CA ALA A 135 -25.48 -7.23 -10.13
C ALA A 135 -25.24 -8.69 -10.52
N GLU A 136 -26.20 -9.32 -11.19
CA GLU A 136 -26.08 -10.70 -11.68
C GLU A 136 -24.91 -10.86 -12.67
N SER A 137 -24.79 -9.94 -13.63
CA SER A 137 -23.71 -9.97 -14.62
C SER A 137 -22.34 -9.80 -13.97
N ALA A 138 -22.19 -8.82 -13.06
CA ALA A 138 -20.95 -8.56 -12.37
C ALA A 138 -20.55 -9.69 -11.42
N MET A 139 -21.50 -10.29 -10.68
CA MET A 139 -21.22 -11.44 -9.82
C MET A 139 -20.79 -12.67 -10.62
N LYS A 140 -21.42 -12.91 -11.78
CA LYS A 140 -21.02 -13.99 -12.69
C LYS A 140 -19.59 -13.81 -13.22
N GLU A 141 -19.23 -12.58 -13.61
CA GLU A 141 -17.87 -12.25 -14.04
C GLU A 141 -16.87 -12.44 -12.90
N PHE A 142 -17.21 -11.97 -11.70
CA PHE A 142 -16.41 -12.14 -10.51
C PHE A 142 -16.14 -13.60 -10.19
N TYR A 143 -17.16 -14.43 -10.14
CA TYR A 143 -17.00 -15.87 -9.86
C TYR A 143 -16.19 -16.59 -10.93
N SER A 144 -16.31 -16.17 -12.19
CA SER A 144 -15.48 -16.70 -13.28
C SER A 144 -14.01 -16.33 -13.07
N SER A 145 -13.72 -15.14 -12.56
CA SER A 145 -12.36 -14.68 -12.27
C SER A 145 -11.70 -15.40 -11.08
N LEU A 146 -12.47 -15.96 -10.13
CA LEU A 146 -11.92 -16.66 -8.95
C LEU A 146 -11.05 -17.87 -9.32
N TYR A 147 -11.31 -18.50 -10.47
CA TYR A 147 -10.52 -19.63 -10.96
C TYR A 147 -9.22 -19.21 -11.65
N SER A 148 -9.10 -17.94 -12.05
CA SER A 148 -7.87 -17.36 -12.59
C SER A 148 -7.75 -15.90 -12.16
N PRO A 149 -7.42 -15.63 -10.89
CA PRO A 149 -7.42 -14.27 -10.36
C PRO A 149 -6.48 -13.36 -11.17
N PRO A 150 -6.88 -12.11 -11.44
CA PRO A 150 -6.04 -11.18 -12.17
C PRO A 150 -4.71 -10.97 -11.42
N ILE A 151 -3.60 -11.06 -12.16
CA ILE A 151 -2.26 -10.85 -11.61
C ILE A 151 -2.04 -9.34 -11.48
N PRO A 152 -1.75 -8.81 -10.28
CA PRO A 152 -1.50 -7.39 -10.12
C PRO A 152 -0.29 -6.89 -10.92
N SER A 153 -0.34 -5.64 -11.38
CA SER A 153 0.68 -5.05 -12.24
C SER A 153 2.00 -4.78 -11.51
N PHE A 154 1.94 -4.65 -10.18
CA PHE A 154 3.12 -4.39 -9.34
C PHE A 154 4.11 -5.57 -9.28
N GLU A 155 3.78 -6.75 -9.81
CA GLU A 155 4.69 -7.90 -9.86
C GLU A 155 6.04 -7.59 -10.49
N ASN A 156 6.05 -6.68 -11.47
CA ASN A 156 7.26 -6.23 -12.15
C ASN A 156 7.94 -5.05 -11.46
N THR A 157 7.25 -4.41 -10.51
CA THR A 157 7.69 -3.18 -9.84
C THR A 157 8.33 -3.47 -8.47
N ILE A 158 7.76 -4.39 -7.69
CA ILE A 158 8.28 -4.75 -6.37
C ILE A 158 9.31 -5.87 -6.50
N LYS A 159 10.60 -5.54 -6.39
CA LYS A 159 11.68 -6.54 -6.48
C LYS A 159 11.73 -7.46 -5.25
N ASP A 160 11.40 -6.94 -4.07
CA ASP A 160 11.42 -7.71 -2.82
C ASP A 160 10.30 -8.75 -2.78
N PRO A 161 10.62 -10.06 -2.69
CA PRO A 161 9.61 -11.13 -2.65
C PRO A 161 8.71 -11.09 -1.41
N THR A 162 9.22 -10.61 -0.28
CA THR A 162 8.45 -10.49 0.97
C THR A 162 7.41 -9.39 0.87
N LEU A 163 7.81 -8.24 0.31
CA LEU A 163 6.90 -7.12 0.08
C LEU A 163 5.87 -7.45 -1.00
N ARG A 164 6.25 -8.18 -2.05
CA ARG A 164 5.29 -8.72 -3.04
C ARG A 164 4.24 -9.60 -2.39
N LYS A 165 4.67 -10.59 -1.59
CA LYS A 165 3.75 -11.48 -0.89
C LYS A 165 2.80 -10.68 0.02
N LEU A 166 3.33 -9.72 0.78
CA LEU A 166 2.54 -8.85 1.64
C LEU A 166 1.49 -8.03 0.86
N ALA A 167 1.89 -7.41 -0.26
CA ALA A 167 1.00 -6.62 -1.11
C ALA A 167 -0.11 -7.49 -1.72
N ARG A 168 0.22 -8.68 -2.24
CA ARG A 168 -0.78 -9.64 -2.75
C ARG A 168 -1.80 -10.01 -1.67
N THR A 169 -1.33 -10.36 -0.47
CA THR A 169 -2.22 -10.71 0.64
C THR A 169 -3.14 -9.54 1.00
N LYS A 170 -2.62 -8.31 1.06
CA LYS A 170 -3.45 -7.13 1.34
C LYS A 170 -4.51 -6.87 0.27
N ILE A 171 -4.17 -7.02 -1.01
CA ILE A 171 -5.13 -6.85 -2.12
C ILE A 171 -6.20 -7.93 -2.05
N ALA A 172 -5.80 -9.19 -1.86
CA ALA A 172 -6.73 -10.30 -1.73
C ALA A 172 -7.72 -10.07 -0.57
N MET A 173 -7.21 -9.64 0.59
CA MET A 173 -8.06 -9.28 1.73
C MET A 173 -9.03 -8.15 1.37
N ARG A 174 -8.56 -7.05 0.78
CA ARG A 174 -9.44 -5.92 0.43
C ARG A 174 -10.52 -6.29 -0.60
N VAL A 175 -10.19 -7.12 -1.59
CA VAL A 175 -11.17 -7.63 -2.56
C VAL A 175 -12.23 -8.46 -1.85
N CYS A 176 -11.82 -9.33 -0.91
CA CYS A 176 -12.75 -10.12 -0.11
C CYS A 176 -13.61 -9.24 0.80
N ASP A 177 -13.04 -8.21 1.44
CA ASP A 177 -13.78 -7.26 2.27
C ASP A 177 -14.82 -6.48 1.45
N CYS A 178 -14.45 -6.05 0.23
CA CYS A 178 -15.39 -5.41 -0.70
C CYS A 178 -16.53 -6.35 -1.10
N TYR A 179 -16.20 -7.61 -1.42
CA TYR A 179 -17.20 -8.61 -1.74
C TYR A 179 -18.14 -8.89 -0.56
N GLU A 180 -17.60 -9.09 0.64
CA GLU A 180 -18.37 -9.31 1.88
C GLU A 180 -19.31 -8.14 2.15
N SER A 181 -18.82 -6.90 2.03
CA SER A 181 -19.67 -5.71 2.16
C SER A 181 -20.77 -5.64 1.10
N LEU A 182 -20.52 -6.03 -0.15
CA LEU A 182 -21.55 -6.05 -1.19
C LEU A 182 -22.59 -7.13 -0.88
N HIS A 183 -22.13 -8.35 -0.62
CA HIS A 183 -22.94 -9.51 -0.31
C HIS A 183 -23.88 -9.25 0.88
N ASP A 184 -23.34 -8.69 1.97
CA ASP A 184 -24.11 -8.39 3.18
C ASP A 184 -25.22 -7.35 2.96
N VAL A 185 -24.99 -6.36 2.09
CA VAL A 185 -25.99 -5.34 1.80
C VAL A 185 -27.03 -5.85 0.80
N MET A 186 -26.61 -6.63 -0.20
CA MET A 186 -27.51 -7.25 -1.18
C MET A 186 -28.51 -8.22 -0.53
N LEU A 187 -28.11 -8.93 0.52
CA LEU A 187 -28.98 -9.85 1.26
C LEU A 187 -30.04 -9.16 2.14
N LYS A 188 -29.90 -7.86 2.42
CA LYS A 188 -30.86 -7.12 3.24
C LYS A 188 -32.05 -6.68 2.40
N PRO A 189 -33.29 -7.17 2.65
CA PRO A 189 -34.42 -6.86 1.77
C PRO A 189 -34.78 -5.37 1.71
N ASP A 190 -34.57 -4.65 2.82
CA ASP A 190 -34.86 -3.23 2.98
C ASP A 190 -33.81 -2.32 2.32
N ILE A 191 -32.59 -2.82 2.10
CA ILE A 191 -31.49 -2.04 1.50
C ILE A 191 -31.15 -2.57 0.10
N GLY A 192 -30.90 -3.86 -0.06
CA GLY A 192 -30.58 -4.51 -1.33
C GLY A 192 -31.77 -4.48 -2.30
N GLY A 193 -32.92 -5.00 -1.86
CA GLY A 193 -34.17 -4.98 -2.63
C GLY A 193 -34.13 -5.77 -3.94
N TYR A 194 -33.31 -6.83 -4.02
CA TYR A 194 -33.24 -7.75 -5.16
C TYR A 194 -34.36 -8.80 -5.09
N ASP A 195 -35.00 -9.07 -6.22
CA ASP A 195 -36.10 -10.05 -6.30
C ASP A 195 -35.58 -11.49 -6.31
N ASP A 196 -34.40 -11.72 -6.88
CA ASP A 196 -33.67 -12.98 -6.81
C ASP A 196 -32.26 -12.74 -6.25
N ILE A 197 -31.86 -13.52 -5.25
CA ILE A 197 -30.52 -13.50 -4.66
C ILE A 197 -29.74 -14.79 -4.97
N SER A 198 -30.30 -15.68 -5.79
CA SER A 198 -29.68 -16.95 -6.18
C SER A 198 -28.36 -16.75 -6.93
N PHE A 199 -28.16 -15.57 -7.53
CA PHE A 199 -26.91 -15.18 -8.16
C PHE A 199 -25.75 -14.99 -7.17
N LEU A 200 -26.01 -14.88 -5.86
CA LEU A 200 -24.99 -14.88 -4.80
C LEU A 200 -24.55 -16.32 -4.49
N GLY A 201 -23.94 -16.97 -5.48
CA GLY A 201 -23.58 -18.39 -5.45
C GLY A 201 -22.44 -18.75 -4.49
N HIS A 202 -21.64 -17.78 -4.04
CA HIS A 202 -20.51 -18.01 -3.15
C HIS A 202 -20.58 -17.21 -1.85
N GLN A 203 -20.38 -17.86 -0.72
CA GLN A 203 -20.24 -17.16 0.57
C GLN A 203 -18.89 -16.43 0.65
N PRO A 204 -18.78 -15.31 1.38
CA PRO A 204 -17.52 -14.58 1.55
C PRO A 204 -16.35 -15.47 2.00
N GLN A 205 -16.59 -16.47 2.85
CA GLN A 205 -15.55 -17.41 3.29
C GLN A 205 -15.04 -18.31 2.15
N GLN A 206 -15.91 -18.67 1.20
CA GLN A 206 -15.54 -19.44 0.00
C GLN A 206 -14.70 -18.57 -0.94
N VAL A 207 -15.12 -17.32 -1.16
CA VAL A 207 -14.36 -16.35 -1.97
C VAL A 207 -12.98 -16.12 -1.38
N ASN A 208 -12.89 -15.89 -0.07
CA ASN A 208 -11.61 -15.73 0.63
C ASN A 208 -10.70 -16.94 0.41
N THR A 209 -11.25 -18.15 0.54
CA THR A 209 -10.49 -19.39 0.31
C THR A 209 -9.99 -19.49 -1.14
N LEU A 210 -10.78 -19.11 -2.14
CA LEU A 210 -10.38 -19.21 -3.56
C LEU A 210 -9.40 -18.10 -3.98
N PHE A 211 -9.49 -16.92 -3.37
CA PHE A 211 -8.73 -15.74 -3.77
C PHE A 211 -7.39 -15.58 -3.03
N THR A 212 -7.21 -16.24 -1.88
CA THR A 212 -5.97 -16.16 -1.06
C THR A 212 -4.99 -17.34 -1.25
N ILE A 213 -5.28 -18.27 -2.17
CA ILE A 213 -4.40 -19.40 -2.52
C ILE A 213 -3.13 -18.93 -3.26
#